data_AF-A0A3B9BYZ7-F1
#
_entry.id   AF-A0A3B9BYZ7-F1
#
_cell.length_a   1.000
_cell.length_b   1.000
_cell.length_c   1.000
_cell.angle_alpha   90.00
_cell.angle_beta   90.00
_cell.angle_gamma   90.00
#
_symmetry.space_group_name_H-M   'P 1'
#
loop_
_entity.id
_entity.type
_entity.pdbx_description
1 polymer ?
#
loop_
_entity_poly.entity_id
_entity_poly.type
_entity_poly.pdbx_seq_one_letter_code
_entity_poly.pdbx_strand_id
1 'polypeptide(L)'
;MKRVFIISMSSILMSLAASAQDELDAIRYGFQTYHGTARGMSIGSALGSIGGDFSTLSVNPAGLGIYRMSEFSITPSFQVGSNQSTYLGNTNSKSASKFNIGSFGLVLTRAKKGNAYKRSGWKAASFGFGMNRMATYKNEYTYSGNNFNNSLIDRYADEFNALGGLNNTTLSQVSYPAYAAYQTYLLDLGTGADSNKAFSYVPYTDGLLQRKSVVEKGHIQEYTISVGGNYMEKLMLGATLGLQTLKYDATLNFSEDDL
;
A
#
# COMPACT_ATOMS: atom_id res chain seq x y z
N MET A 1 20.73 -29.27 12.74
CA MET A 1 21.60 -28.72 11.67
C MET A 1 20.96 -28.78 10.29
N LYS A 2 20.60 -29.95 9.74
CA LYS A 2 19.96 -30.04 8.41
C LYS A 2 18.67 -29.20 8.25
N ARG A 3 17.80 -29.16 9.27
CA ARG A 3 16.57 -28.35 9.25
C ARG A 3 16.82 -26.85 9.30
N VAL A 4 17.85 -26.41 10.03
CA VAL A 4 18.26 -24.99 10.06
C VAL A 4 18.83 -24.59 8.70
N PHE A 5 19.65 -25.45 8.10
CA PHE A 5 20.19 -25.22 6.76
C PHE A 5 19.10 -25.15 5.67
N ILE A 6 18.06 -25.99 5.77
CA ILE A 6 16.90 -25.94 4.86
C ILE A 6 16.11 -24.65 5.05
N ILE A 7 15.86 -24.22 6.29
CA ILE A 7 15.17 -22.95 6.56
C ILE A 7 15.98 -21.77 6.02
N SER A 8 17.29 -21.74 6.27
CA SER A 8 18.19 -20.69 5.77
C SER A 8 18.27 -20.67 4.24
N MET A 9 18.36 -21.83 3.59
CA MET A 9 18.39 -21.94 2.13
C MET A 9 17.05 -21.50 1.51
N SER A 10 15.92 -21.88 2.10
CA SER A 10 14.59 -21.44 1.65
C SER A 10 14.42 -19.92 1.78
N SER A 11 14.90 -19.30 2.86
CA SER A 11 14.86 -17.83 3.00
C SER A 11 15.70 -17.10 1.95
N ILE A 12 16.87 -17.65 1.57
CA ILE A 12 17.73 -17.08 0.53
C ILE A 12 17.09 -17.23 -0.86
N LEU A 13 16.50 -18.40 -1.15
CA LEU A 13 15.80 -18.64 -2.42
C LEU A 13 14.56 -17.75 -2.58
N MET A 14 13.84 -17.47 -1.50
CA MET A 14 12.73 -16.49 -1.51
C MET A 14 13.20 -15.06 -1.80
N SER A 15 14.39 -14.68 -1.33
CA SER A 15 14.94 -13.34 -1.60
C SER A 15 15.35 -13.14 -3.06
N LEU A 16 15.73 -14.20 -3.77
CA LEU A 16 16.11 -14.14 -5.20
C LEU A 16 14.91 -14.06 -6.15
N ALA A 17 13.69 -14.36 -5.68
CA ALA A 17 12.47 -14.27 -6.47
C ALA A 17 11.77 -12.90 -6.34
N ALA A 18 12.26 -12.00 -5.48
CA ALA A 18 11.67 -10.69 -5.25
C ALA A 18 12.21 -9.65 -6.25
N SER A 19 11.86 -9.80 -7.54
CA SER A 19 12.13 -8.80 -8.57
C SER A 19 10.82 -8.18 -9.05
N ALA A 20 10.23 -7.32 -8.23
CA ALA A 20 9.06 -6.52 -8.61
C ALA A 20 8.79 -5.29 -7.71
N GLN A 21 9.58 -5.07 -6.65
CA GLN A 21 9.35 -3.97 -5.69
C GLN A 21 10.27 -2.79 -6.01
N ASP A 22 9.73 -1.58 -6.02
CA ASP A 22 10.50 -0.35 -6.16
C ASP A 22 10.73 0.36 -4.81
N GLU A 23 11.46 1.48 -4.82
CA GLU A 23 11.67 2.28 -3.60
C GLU A 23 10.36 2.88 -3.05
N LEU A 24 9.39 3.17 -3.92
CA LEU A 24 8.10 3.74 -3.55
C LEU A 24 7.25 2.72 -2.80
N ASP A 25 7.35 1.44 -3.14
CA ASP A 25 6.75 0.33 -2.41
C ASP A 25 7.35 0.20 -1.01
N ALA A 26 8.68 0.30 -0.88
CA ALA A 26 9.33 0.27 0.42
C ALA A 26 8.84 1.40 1.34
N ILE A 27 8.71 2.61 0.80
CA ILE A 27 8.15 3.76 1.55
C ILE A 27 6.67 3.54 1.87
N ARG A 28 5.87 3.09 0.89
CA ARG A 28 4.41 2.90 1.01
C ARG A 28 4.05 1.83 2.05
N TYR A 29 4.87 0.80 2.19
CA TYR A 29 4.63 -0.31 3.12
C TYR A 29 5.44 -0.22 4.43
N GLY A 30 6.46 0.65 4.46
CA GLY A 30 7.33 0.86 5.63
C GLY A 30 6.67 1.66 6.76
N PHE A 31 5.74 2.56 6.44
CA PHE A 31 5.01 3.35 7.44
C PHE A 31 3.60 2.79 7.65
N GLN A 32 3.48 1.81 8.54
CA GLN A 32 2.19 1.23 8.89
C GLN A 32 1.62 1.85 10.16
N THR A 33 0.39 2.35 10.10
CA THR A 33 -0.37 2.81 11.27
C THR A 33 -1.37 1.74 11.67
N TYR A 34 -1.33 1.27 12.92
CA TYR A 34 -2.33 0.33 13.41
C TYR A 34 -3.67 1.05 13.58
N HIS A 35 -4.57 0.93 12.61
CA HIS A 35 -5.97 1.30 12.79
C HIS A 35 -6.70 0.12 13.42
N GLY A 36 -7.14 0.32 14.65
CA GLY A 36 -7.80 -0.69 15.45
C GLY A 36 -9.32 -0.54 15.48
N THR A 37 -9.90 -0.83 16.63
CA THR A 37 -11.29 -0.48 16.94
C THR A 37 -11.47 1.05 17.00
N ALA A 38 -12.72 1.52 16.97
CA ALA A 38 -13.02 2.93 17.19
C ALA A 38 -12.44 3.45 18.53
N ARG A 39 -12.47 2.61 19.58
CA ARG A 39 -11.87 2.90 20.88
C ARG A 39 -10.35 3.01 20.81
N GLY A 40 -9.70 2.10 20.08
CA GLY A 40 -8.26 2.13 19.87
C GLY A 40 -7.83 3.40 19.12
N MET A 41 -8.56 3.76 18.07
CA MET A 41 -8.28 4.97 17.30
C MET A 41 -8.56 6.26 18.07
N SER A 42 -9.60 6.31 18.91
CA SER A 42 -9.98 7.53 19.65
C SER A 42 -8.92 7.96 20.67
N ILE A 43 -8.04 7.05 21.10
CA ILE A 43 -6.90 7.32 21.99
C ILE A 43 -5.57 7.45 21.23
N GLY A 44 -5.62 7.65 19.90
CA GLY A 44 -4.43 7.78 19.06
C GLY A 44 -3.68 6.47 18.83
N SER A 45 -4.35 5.32 18.89
CA SER A 45 -3.75 4.00 18.75
C SER A 45 -2.64 3.69 19.77
N ALA A 46 -2.71 4.30 20.96
CA ALA A 46 -1.85 3.98 22.11
C ALA A 46 -2.24 2.65 22.78
N LEU A 47 -2.14 1.55 22.03
CA LEU A 47 -2.70 0.23 22.36
C LEU A 47 -1.84 -0.61 23.31
N GLY A 48 -0.67 -0.11 23.72
CA GLY A 48 0.28 -0.87 24.55
C GLY A 48 -0.10 -0.95 26.03
N SER A 49 -0.79 0.05 26.57
CA SER A 49 -1.07 0.20 28.01
C SER A 49 -2.55 -0.01 28.38
N ILE A 50 -3.44 0.07 27.40
CA ILE A 50 -4.87 -0.26 27.54
C ILE A 50 -5.05 -1.71 27.12
N GLY A 51 -5.75 -2.50 27.93
CA GLY A 51 -6.22 -3.83 27.53
C GLY A 51 -7.74 -3.93 27.62
N GLY A 52 -8.28 -5.07 27.24
CA GLY A 52 -9.74 -5.21 27.08
C GLY A 52 -10.29 -4.54 25.82
N ASP A 53 -9.44 -4.26 24.83
CA ASP A 53 -9.84 -3.85 23.48
C ASP A 53 -9.20 -4.79 22.45
N PHE A 54 -9.94 -5.16 21.40
CA PHE A 54 -9.49 -6.14 20.42
C PHE A 54 -8.20 -5.70 19.68
N SER A 55 -8.04 -4.41 19.41
CA SER A 55 -6.88 -3.92 18.67
C SER A 55 -5.57 -4.03 19.45
N THR A 56 -5.65 -4.14 20.77
CA THR A 56 -4.49 -4.34 21.65
C THR A 56 -3.81 -5.69 21.42
N LEU A 57 -4.52 -6.67 20.85
CA LEU A 57 -3.98 -8.00 20.60
C LEU A 57 -2.83 -8.01 19.59
N SER A 58 -2.83 -7.06 18.64
CA SER A 58 -1.74 -6.88 17.67
C SER A 58 -0.48 -6.23 18.27
N VAL A 59 -0.63 -5.45 19.34
CA VAL A 59 0.45 -4.62 19.91
C VAL A 59 0.98 -5.19 21.24
N ASN A 60 0.07 -5.55 22.14
CA ASN A 60 0.35 -6.14 23.44
C ASN A 60 -0.63 -7.31 23.72
N PRO A 61 -0.25 -8.55 23.37
CA PRO A 61 -1.10 -9.73 23.56
C PRO A 61 -1.53 -9.97 25.01
N ALA A 62 -0.79 -9.47 26.01
CA ALA A 62 -1.15 -9.61 27.41
C ALA A 62 -2.46 -8.87 27.75
N GLY A 63 -2.87 -7.89 26.95
CA GLY A 63 -4.17 -7.22 27.06
C GLY A 63 -5.36 -8.18 26.97
N LEU A 64 -5.18 -9.37 26.37
CA LEU A 64 -6.18 -10.44 26.31
C LEU A 64 -6.52 -11.01 27.70
N GLY A 65 -5.58 -10.97 28.65
CA GLY A 65 -5.80 -11.40 30.04
C GLY A 65 -6.72 -10.47 30.84
N ILE A 66 -7.01 -9.26 30.34
CA ILE A 66 -7.90 -8.30 31.03
C ILE A 66 -9.38 -8.69 30.84
N TYR A 67 -9.71 -9.33 29.72
CA TYR A 67 -11.09 -9.69 29.40
C TYR A 67 -11.73 -10.56 30.49
N ARG A 68 -12.99 -10.23 30.82
CA ARG A 68 -13.82 -10.98 31.80
C ARG A 68 -15.06 -11.63 31.20
N MET A 69 -15.39 -11.24 29.98
CA MET A 69 -16.51 -11.77 29.21
C MET A 69 -16.08 -11.91 27.76
N SER A 70 -16.84 -12.72 27.03
CA SER A 70 -16.68 -12.81 25.59
C SER A 70 -17.23 -11.54 24.94
N GLU A 71 -16.58 -11.08 23.88
CA GLU A 71 -16.93 -9.86 23.17
C GLU A 71 -16.87 -10.11 21.67
N PHE A 72 -17.86 -9.58 20.95
CA PHE A 72 -17.81 -9.43 19.50
C PHE A 72 -17.81 -7.94 19.19
N SER A 73 -16.90 -7.51 18.34
CA SER A 73 -16.76 -6.11 17.92
C SER A 73 -16.61 -6.00 16.41
N ILE A 74 -17.19 -4.95 15.85
CA ILE A 74 -17.00 -4.56 14.46
C ILE A 74 -16.90 -3.04 14.40
N THR A 75 -15.90 -2.54 13.68
CA THR A 75 -15.66 -1.10 13.50
C THR A 75 -15.78 -0.77 12.02
N PRO A 76 -16.90 -0.18 11.56
CA PRO A 76 -16.95 0.39 10.23
C PRO A 76 -16.01 1.60 10.13
N SER A 77 -15.49 1.84 8.94
CA SER A 77 -14.59 2.93 8.61
C SER A 77 -15.07 3.64 7.36
N PHE A 78 -15.06 4.97 7.39
CA PHE A 78 -15.34 5.80 6.24
C PHE A 78 -14.22 6.82 6.10
N GLN A 79 -13.54 6.78 4.96
CA GLN A 79 -12.43 7.67 4.64
C GLN A 79 -12.84 8.60 3.51
N VAL A 80 -12.47 9.87 3.64
CA VAL A 80 -12.67 10.91 2.62
C VAL A 80 -11.33 11.60 2.42
N GLY A 81 -10.89 11.68 1.17
CA GLY A 81 -9.70 12.41 0.76
C GLY A 81 -10.03 13.34 -0.40
N SER A 82 -9.29 14.43 -0.49
CA SER A 82 -9.34 15.35 -1.63
C SER A 82 -7.91 15.69 -2.03
N ASN A 83 -7.62 15.56 -3.32
CA ASN A 83 -6.35 15.95 -3.90
C ASN A 83 -6.55 17.15 -4.80
N GLN A 84 -5.65 18.12 -4.67
CA GLN A 84 -5.53 19.23 -5.59
C GLN A 84 -4.20 19.08 -6.33
N SER A 85 -4.24 19.19 -7.65
CA SER A 85 -3.09 19.01 -8.52
C SER A 85 -3.04 20.14 -9.54
N THR A 86 -1.91 20.83 -9.60
CA THR A 86 -1.69 21.94 -10.53
C THR A 86 -0.66 21.53 -11.58
N TYR A 87 -1.00 21.72 -12.85
CA TYR A 87 -0.13 21.44 -13.98
C TYR A 87 -0.33 22.49 -15.08
N LEU A 88 0.76 23.10 -15.55
CA LEU A 88 0.74 24.18 -16.56
C LEU A 88 -0.30 25.28 -16.26
N GLY A 89 -0.39 25.70 -14.99
CA GLY A 89 -1.31 26.73 -14.54
C GLY A 89 -2.77 26.29 -14.35
N ASN A 90 -3.15 25.09 -14.82
CA ASN A 90 -4.47 24.53 -14.60
C ASN A 90 -4.51 23.69 -13.33
N THR A 91 -5.55 23.88 -12.52
CA THR A 91 -5.70 23.22 -11.21
C THR A 91 -6.92 22.33 -11.20
N ASN A 92 -6.70 21.04 -10.92
CA ASN A 92 -7.76 20.04 -10.82
C ASN A 92 -7.91 19.58 -9.37
N SER A 93 -9.15 19.38 -8.95
CA SER A 93 -9.49 18.81 -7.65
C SER A 93 -10.23 17.48 -7.83
N LYS A 94 -9.77 16.45 -7.13
CA LYS A 94 -10.37 15.11 -7.14
C LYS A 94 -10.62 14.63 -5.72
N SER A 95 -11.87 14.34 -5.43
CA SER A 95 -12.28 13.78 -4.14
C SER A 95 -12.55 12.30 -4.26
N ALA A 96 -12.10 11.53 -3.30
CA ALA A 96 -12.32 10.11 -3.21
C ALA A 96 -12.85 9.74 -1.81
N SER A 97 -13.86 8.89 -1.77
CA SER A 97 -14.36 8.30 -0.52
C SER A 97 -14.32 6.78 -0.58
N LYS A 98 -14.17 6.15 0.59
CA LYS A 98 -14.18 4.70 0.73
C LYS A 98 -14.81 4.30 2.05
N PHE A 99 -15.91 3.55 1.95
CA PHE A 99 -16.44 2.78 3.05
C PHE A 99 -15.75 1.43 3.13
N ASN A 100 -15.39 0.99 4.34
CA ASN A 100 -14.76 -0.30 4.57
C ASN A 100 -14.95 -0.75 6.03
N ILE A 101 -14.54 -1.97 6.38
CA ILE A 101 -14.51 -2.45 7.77
C ILE A 101 -13.10 -2.24 8.31
N GLY A 102 -12.93 -1.33 9.26
CA GLY A 102 -11.64 -1.01 9.88
C GLY A 102 -11.14 -2.15 10.76
N SER A 103 -12.03 -2.75 11.56
CA SER A 103 -11.70 -3.96 12.32
C SER A 103 -12.91 -4.84 12.58
N PHE A 104 -12.66 -6.12 12.79
CA PHE A 104 -13.62 -7.02 13.43
C PHE A 104 -12.86 -7.89 14.44
N GLY A 105 -13.49 -8.22 15.55
CA GLY A 105 -12.87 -8.97 16.63
C GLY A 105 -13.85 -9.86 17.34
N LEU A 106 -13.44 -11.09 17.61
CA LEU A 106 -14.11 -12.04 18.49
C LEU A 106 -13.14 -12.40 19.60
N VAL A 107 -13.54 -12.14 20.85
CA VAL A 107 -12.82 -12.58 22.03
C VAL A 107 -13.72 -13.53 22.80
N LEU A 108 -13.28 -14.77 22.99
CA LEU A 108 -13.96 -15.78 23.79
C LEU A 108 -13.23 -15.90 25.13
N THR A 109 -13.94 -15.63 26.22
CA THR A 109 -13.32 -15.57 27.55
C THR A 109 -13.99 -16.51 28.52
N ARG A 110 -13.17 -17.30 29.23
CA ARG A 110 -13.59 -18.09 30.38
C ARG A 110 -13.01 -17.50 31.66
N ALA A 111 -13.77 -16.61 32.30
CA ALA A 111 -13.44 -16.06 33.61
C ALA A 111 -14.02 -16.90 34.75
N LYS A 112 -13.23 -17.15 35.80
CA LYS A 112 -13.72 -17.79 37.03
C LYS A 112 -14.60 -16.81 37.81
N LYS A 113 -15.66 -17.32 38.44
CA LYS A 113 -16.57 -16.54 39.30
C LYS A 113 -16.75 -17.22 40.67
N GLY A 114 -17.19 -16.46 41.68
CA GLY A 114 -17.51 -16.98 43.02
C GLY A 114 -16.35 -17.69 43.71
N ASN A 115 -16.62 -18.82 44.36
CA ASN A 115 -15.62 -19.59 45.10
C ASN A 115 -14.47 -20.10 44.22
N ALA A 116 -14.74 -20.41 42.94
CA ALA A 116 -13.72 -20.83 41.99
C ALA A 116 -12.72 -19.69 41.67
N TYR A 117 -13.18 -18.44 41.67
CA TYR A 117 -12.30 -17.28 41.51
C TYR A 117 -11.34 -17.14 42.70
N LYS A 118 -11.80 -17.36 43.94
CA LYS A 118 -10.95 -17.29 45.14
C LYS A 118 -9.88 -18.38 45.18
N ARG A 119 -10.20 -19.59 44.73
CA ARG A 119 -9.30 -20.77 44.79
C ARG A 119 -8.35 -20.89 43.61
N SER A 120 -8.71 -20.41 42.42
CA SER A 120 -7.91 -20.58 41.20
C SER A 120 -6.80 -19.52 41.10
N GLY A 121 -5.57 -19.94 40.78
CA GLY A 121 -4.49 -19.02 40.39
C GLY A 121 -4.80 -18.32 39.06
N TRP A 122 -5.26 -19.08 38.07
CA TRP A 122 -5.76 -18.53 36.80
C TRP A 122 -7.16 -17.95 36.96
N LYS A 123 -7.28 -16.64 36.76
CA LYS A 123 -8.53 -15.89 36.91
C LYS A 123 -9.35 -15.84 35.63
N ALA A 124 -8.66 -15.71 34.49
CA ALA A 124 -9.26 -15.73 33.17
C ALA A 124 -8.33 -16.40 32.16
N ALA A 125 -8.94 -17.03 31.16
CA ALA A 125 -8.27 -17.48 29.94
C ALA A 125 -9.14 -17.05 28.75
N SER A 126 -8.50 -16.53 27.72
CA SER A 126 -9.16 -15.90 26.59
C SER A 126 -8.50 -16.30 25.28
N PHE A 127 -9.33 -16.47 24.26
CA PHE A 127 -8.94 -16.70 22.88
C PHE A 127 -9.49 -15.55 22.04
N GLY A 128 -8.64 -14.94 21.21
CA GLY A 128 -9.00 -13.85 20.32
C GLY A 128 -8.79 -14.24 18.87
N PHE A 129 -9.74 -13.87 18.01
CA PHE A 129 -9.59 -13.93 16.56
C PHE A 129 -10.17 -12.67 15.93
N GLY A 130 -9.51 -12.12 14.93
CA GLY A 130 -10.13 -11.10 14.10
C GLY A 130 -9.18 -10.47 13.10
N MET A 131 -9.50 -9.24 12.70
CA MET A 131 -8.78 -8.50 11.68
C MET A 131 -8.71 -7.02 12.03
N ASN A 132 -7.56 -6.41 11.80
CA ASN A 132 -7.35 -4.96 11.82
C ASN A 132 -6.85 -4.52 10.43
N ARG A 133 -7.47 -3.50 9.84
CA ARG A 133 -6.96 -2.88 8.61
C ARG A 133 -5.89 -1.85 8.96
N MET A 134 -4.65 -2.09 8.57
CA MET A 134 -3.52 -1.22 8.88
C MET A 134 -3.35 -0.07 7.89
N ALA A 135 -3.74 -0.28 6.63
CA ALA A 135 -3.73 0.77 5.63
C ALA A 135 -4.88 0.60 4.65
N THR A 136 -5.37 1.71 4.13
CA THR A 136 -6.36 1.71 3.06
C THR A 136 -5.84 2.59 1.94
N TYR A 137 -5.66 2.02 0.75
CA TYR A 137 -5.32 2.78 -0.44
C TYR A 137 -6.60 3.09 -1.20
N LYS A 138 -6.91 4.38 -1.31
CA LYS A 138 -7.95 4.95 -2.15
C LYS A 138 -7.54 6.38 -2.46
N ASN A 139 -6.85 6.54 -3.57
CA ASN A 139 -6.35 7.83 -3.99
C ASN A 139 -6.69 8.04 -5.46
N GLU A 140 -7.15 9.23 -5.81
CA GLU A 140 -7.36 9.63 -7.20
C GLU A 140 -6.88 11.06 -7.37
N TYR A 141 -6.00 11.28 -8.33
CA TYR A 141 -5.52 12.60 -8.68
C TYR A 141 -5.34 12.69 -10.20
N THR A 142 -5.45 13.90 -10.72
CA THR A 142 -5.34 14.15 -12.16
C THR A 142 -4.60 15.44 -12.40
N TYR A 143 -3.57 15.38 -13.23
CA TYR A 143 -2.91 16.53 -13.79
C TYR A 143 -3.49 16.76 -15.18
N SER A 144 -3.84 18.00 -15.51
CA SER A 144 -4.14 18.36 -16.89
C SER A 144 -3.79 19.81 -17.15
N GLY A 145 -3.40 20.11 -18.37
CA GLY A 145 -3.07 21.47 -18.81
C GLY A 145 -2.72 21.51 -20.29
N ASN A 146 -2.82 22.69 -20.87
CA ASN A 146 -2.51 22.93 -22.28
C ASN A 146 -1.00 23.12 -22.43
N ASN A 147 -0.36 22.28 -23.25
CA ASN A 147 1.07 22.32 -23.51
C ASN A 147 1.33 22.66 -24.96
N PHE A 148 2.13 23.71 -25.19
CA PHE A 148 2.52 24.19 -26.54
C PHE A 148 4.00 23.93 -26.84
N ASN A 149 4.72 23.24 -25.94
CA ASN A 149 6.18 23.13 -25.99
C ASN A 149 6.68 21.72 -26.29
N ASN A 150 5.93 20.67 -25.94
CA ASN A 150 6.32 19.29 -26.18
C ASN A 150 5.13 18.31 -26.11
N SER A 151 5.37 17.11 -26.62
CA SER A 151 4.59 15.90 -26.47
C SER A 151 5.35 14.87 -25.61
N LEU A 152 4.64 13.88 -25.08
CA LEU A 152 5.26 12.69 -24.50
C LEU A 152 6.21 11.99 -25.48
N ILE A 153 5.95 12.06 -26.78
CA ILE A 153 6.79 11.43 -27.79
C ILE A 153 8.19 12.06 -27.84
N ASP A 154 8.34 13.36 -27.53
CA ASP A 154 9.66 14.01 -27.44
C ASP A 154 10.54 13.36 -26.37
N ARG A 155 9.96 12.95 -25.24
CA ARG A 155 10.69 12.21 -24.19
C ARG A 155 11.25 10.89 -24.71
N TYR A 156 10.51 10.20 -25.57
CA TYR A 156 10.98 8.95 -26.17
C TYR A 156 12.07 9.19 -27.21
N ALA A 157 12.02 10.32 -27.94
CA ALA A 157 13.11 10.75 -28.81
C ALA A 157 14.41 10.97 -27.99
N ASP A 158 14.29 11.61 -26.83
CA ASP A 158 15.42 11.86 -25.93
C ASP A 158 16.08 10.58 -25.43
N GLU A 159 15.33 9.50 -25.20
CA GLU A 159 15.89 8.19 -24.82
C GLU A 159 16.83 7.65 -25.91
N PHE A 160 16.42 7.73 -27.19
CA PHE A 160 17.30 7.35 -28.30
C PHE A 160 18.51 8.28 -28.40
N ASN A 161 18.30 9.59 -28.30
CA ASN A 161 19.35 10.59 -28.43
C ASN A 161 20.41 10.47 -27.32
N ALA A 162 20.01 10.12 -26.10
CA ALA A 162 20.92 9.85 -24.98
C ALA A 162 21.86 8.65 -25.24
N LEU A 163 21.46 7.73 -26.12
CA LEU A 163 22.24 6.56 -26.52
C LEU A 163 22.98 6.76 -27.86
N GLY A 164 23.08 8.01 -28.34
CA GLY A 164 23.76 8.33 -29.60
C GLY A 164 22.86 8.30 -30.84
N GLY A 165 21.53 8.30 -30.65
CA GLY A 165 20.54 8.46 -31.72
C GLY A 165 19.85 7.18 -32.17
N LEU A 166 19.11 7.24 -33.27
CA LEU A 166 18.39 6.10 -33.86
C LEU A 166 19.35 5.24 -34.68
N ASN A 167 19.65 4.03 -34.18
CA ASN A 167 20.47 3.05 -34.89
C ASN A 167 20.12 1.62 -34.40
N ASN A 168 20.63 0.61 -35.10
CA ASN A 168 20.27 -0.79 -34.81
C ASN A 168 20.65 -1.25 -33.39
N THR A 169 21.65 -0.62 -32.75
CA THR A 169 22.03 -0.95 -31.38
C THR A 169 21.09 -0.32 -30.35
N THR A 170 20.64 0.92 -30.57
CA THR A 170 19.79 1.64 -29.61
C THR A 170 18.35 1.11 -29.56
N LEU A 171 17.84 0.54 -30.65
CA LEU A 171 16.51 -0.11 -30.69
C LEU A 171 16.32 -1.19 -29.61
N SER A 172 17.39 -1.87 -29.22
CA SER A 172 17.36 -2.92 -28.19
C SER A 172 17.59 -2.42 -26.76
N GLN A 173 17.93 -1.14 -26.59
CA GLN A 173 18.38 -0.54 -25.33
C GLN A 173 17.41 0.50 -24.76
N VAL A 174 16.53 1.07 -25.59
CA VAL A 174 15.49 2.01 -25.14
C VAL A 174 14.32 1.30 -24.44
N SER A 175 13.47 2.08 -23.77
CA SER A 175 12.26 1.54 -23.16
C SER A 175 11.28 0.99 -24.23
N TYR A 176 10.47 0.01 -23.84
CA TYR A 176 9.44 -0.56 -24.73
C TYR A 176 8.50 0.50 -25.34
N PRO A 177 7.99 1.50 -24.58
CA PRO A 177 7.19 2.58 -25.17
C PRO A 177 7.93 3.40 -26.23
N ALA A 178 9.22 3.70 -26.02
CA ALA A 178 10.03 4.43 -26.99
C ALA A 178 10.25 3.59 -28.27
N TYR A 179 10.55 2.31 -28.12
CA TYR A 179 10.64 1.38 -29.25
C TYR A 179 9.31 1.25 -30.01
N ALA A 180 8.18 1.19 -29.31
CA ALA A 180 6.85 1.16 -29.91
C ALA A 180 6.55 2.45 -30.68
N ALA A 181 6.90 3.62 -30.13
CA ALA A 181 6.73 4.92 -30.79
C ALA A 181 7.52 5.00 -32.11
N TYR A 182 8.73 4.45 -32.14
CA TYR A 182 9.50 4.28 -33.38
C TYR A 182 8.82 3.33 -34.37
N GLN A 183 8.37 2.15 -33.93
CA GLN A 183 7.69 1.17 -34.79
C GLN A 183 6.35 1.67 -35.37
N THR A 184 5.70 2.61 -34.69
CA THR A 184 4.47 3.27 -35.16
C THR A 184 4.72 4.56 -35.92
N TYR A 185 5.98 4.90 -36.25
CA TYR A 185 6.37 6.13 -36.96
C TYR A 185 5.94 7.44 -36.26
N LEU A 186 5.78 7.42 -34.93
CA LEU A 186 5.65 8.65 -34.14
C LEU A 186 7.01 9.33 -33.94
N LEU A 187 8.08 8.53 -34.02
CA LEU A 187 9.48 8.95 -34.03
C LEU A 187 10.15 8.54 -35.33
N ASP A 188 10.98 9.42 -35.90
CA ASP A 188 11.86 9.08 -37.02
C ASP A 188 13.17 9.87 -36.97
N LEU A 189 14.07 9.55 -37.90
CA LEU A 189 15.36 10.22 -38.07
C LEU A 189 15.20 11.68 -38.50
N GLY A 190 16.07 12.52 -37.98
CA GLY A 190 16.23 13.89 -38.44
C GLY A 190 16.74 13.97 -39.88
N THR A 191 16.78 15.19 -40.40
CA THR A 191 17.31 15.47 -41.74
C THR A 191 18.65 16.23 -41.66
N GLY A 192 19.47 16.10 -42.71
CA GLY A 192 20.72 16.87 -42.83
C GLY A 192 21.76 16.53 -41.76
N ALA A 193 22.26 17.55 -41.05
CA ALA A 193 23.30 17.39 -40.04
C ALA A 193 22.85 16.56 -38.81
N ASP A 194 21.55 16.35 -38.64
CA ASP A 194 20.96 15.58 -37.55
C ASP A 194 20.44 14.20 -38.01
N SER A 195 20.97 13.67 -39.11
CA SER A 195 20.52 12.40 -39.74
C SER A 195 20.54 11.17 -38.84
N ASN A 196 21.18 11.25 -37.66
CA ASN A 196 21.24 10.15 -36.70
C ASN A 196 20.38 10.40 -35.46
N LYS A 197 19.84 11.60 -35.27
CA LYS A 197 19.02 11.93 -34.10
C LYS A 197 17.58 11.50 -34.30
N ALA A 198 16.93 11.10 -33.21
CA ALA A 198 15.50 10.86 -33.16
C ALA A 198 14.73 12.17 -32.98
N PHE A 199 13.66 12.33 -33.73
CA PHE A 199 12.71 13.44 -33.62
C PHE A 199 11.27 12.94 -33.51
N SER A 200 10.48 13.63 -32.71
CA SER A 200 9.02 13.49 -32.68
C SER A 200 8.39 14.19 -33.87
N TYR A 201 7.44 13.51 -34.51
CA TYR A 201 6.61 14.10 -35.56
C TYR A 201 5.18 14.43 -35.08
N VAL A 202 4.93 14.33 -33.76
CA VAL A 202 3.66 14.76 -33.19
C VAL A 202 3.60 16.28 -33.19
N PRO A 203 2.64 16.89 -33.92
CA PRO A 203 2.50 18.34 -33.92
C PRO A 203 1.93 18.79 -32.57
N TYR A 204 2.61 19.72 -31.91
CA TYR A 204 2.14 20.35 -30.67
C TYR A 204 2.09 21.88 -30.76
N THR A 205 2.34 22.45 -31.93
CA THR A 205 2.38 23.91 -32.16
C THR A 205 1.01 24.57 -31.91
N ASP A 206 -0.08 23.88 -32.28
CA ASP A 206 -1.45 24.33 -32.02
C ASP A 206 -1.89 24.04 -30.57
N GLY A 207 -1.05 23.32 -29.83
CA GLY A 207 -1.22 22.94 -28.43
C GLY A 207 -1.86 21.58 -28.22
N LEU A 208 -1.40 20.88 -27.19
CA LEU A 208 -1.92 19.59 -26.75
C LEU A 208 -2.53 19.72 -25.34
N LEU A 209 -3.75 19.23 -25.16
CA LEU A 209 -4.29 18.97 -23.83
C LEU A 209 -3.64 17.70 -23.27
N GLN A 210 -2.65 17.88 -22.42
CA GLN A 210 -2.03 16.77 -21.71
C GLN A 210 -2.85 16.45 -20.46
N ARG A 211 -3.09 15.16 -20.22
CA ARG A 211 -3.79 14.68 -19.03
C ARG A 211 -3.16 13.41 -18.49
N LYS A 212 -2.81 13.42 -17.21
CA LYS A 212 -2.36 12.25 -16.45
C LYS A 212 -3.33 11.97 -15.32
N SER A 213 -4.00 10.82 -15.34
CA SER A 213 -4.85 10.35 -14.25
C SER A 213 -4.18 9.19 -13.52
N VAL A 214 -4.17 9.24 -12.19
CA VAL A 214 -3.66 8.15 -11.35
C VAL A 214 -4.75 7.73 -10.39
N VAL A 215 -5.02 6.42 -10.36
CA VAL A 215 -5.99 5.80 -9.47
C VAL A 215 -5.31 4.70 -8.69
N GLU A 216 -5.24 4.85 -7.37
CA GLU A 216 -4.64 3.89 -6.45
C GLU A 216 -5.74 3.22 -5.62
N LYS A 217 -5.70 1.90 -5.51
CA LYS A 217 -6.65 1.09 -4.74
C LYS A 217 -5.93 -0.02 -4.00
N GLY A 218 -6.43 -0.37 -2.83
CA GLY A 218 -5.85 -1.45 -2.06
C GLY A 218 -6.05 -1.32 -0.56
N HIS A 219 -5.32 -2.15 0.19
CA HIS A 219 -5.28 -2.16 1.63
C HIS A 219 -4.11 -3.02 2.14
N ILE A 220 -3.72 -2.76 3.38
CA ILE A 220 -2.96 -3.69 4.22
C ILE A 220 -3.86 -4.09 5.37
N GLN A 221 -3.97 -5.38 5.65
CA GLN A 221 -4.78 -5.87 6.76
C GLN A 221 -4.10 -7.03 7.46
N GLU A 222 -4.26 -7.08 8.78
CA GLU A 222 -3.68 -8.08 9.65
C GLU A 222 -4.81 -8.92 10.24
N TYR A 223 -4.70 -10.24 10.10
CA TYR A 223 -5.52 -11.19 10.82
C TYR A 223 -4.78 -11.67 12.05
N THR A 224 -5.42 -11.60 13.22
CA THR A 224 -4.78 -11.98 14.49
C THR A 224 -5.47 -13.21 15.09
N ILE A 225 -4.65 -14.15 15.55
CA ILE A 225 -5.06 -15.27 16.40
C ILE A 225 -4.28 -15.13 17.70
N SER A 226 -4.99 -15.01 18.81
CA SER A 226 -4.40 -14.65 20.10
C SER A 226 -4.87 -15.59 21.19
N VAL A 227 -3.98 -15.94 22.11
CA VAL A 227 -4.30 -16.66 23.34
C VAL A 227 -3.70 -15.92 24.52
N GLY A 228 -4.43 -15.83 25.62
CA GLY A 228 -3.94 -15.11 26.79
C GLY A 228 -4.68 -15.50 28.06
N GLY A 229 -4.11 -15.08 29.18
CA GLY A 229 -4.65 -15.40 30.49
C GLY A 229 -4.15 -14.47 31.58
N ASN A 230 -4.88 -14.50 32.68
CA ASN A 230 -4.59 -13.72 33.86
C ASN A 230 -4.30 -14.65 35.03
N TYR A 231 -3.11 -14.52 35.59
CA TYR A 231 -2.67 -15.22 36.77
C TYR A 231 -2.67 -14.27 37.97
N MET A 232 -3.54 -14.59 38.94
CA MET A 232 -3.66 -13.93 40.24
C MET A 232 -3.89 -12.41 40.19
N GLU A 233 -4.38 -11.85 39.08
CA GLU A 233 -4.50 -10.39 38.88
C GLU A 233 -3.16 -9.64 38.92
N LYS A 234 -2.04 -10.37 38.89
CA LYS A 234 -0.69 -9.81 38.97
C LYS A 234 0.08 -9.96 37.68
N LEU A 235 -0.14 -11.07 36.99
CA LEU A 235 0.57 -11.42 35.77
C LEU A 235 -0.43 -11.66 34.65
N MET A 236 -0.33 -10.85 33.60
CA MET A 236 -1.08 -11.00 32.37
C MET A 236 -0.12 -11.48 31.30
N LEU A 237 -0.48 -12.58 30.64
CA LEU A 237 0.32 -13.19 29.59
C LEU A 237 -0.54 -13.34 28.35
N GLY A 238 0.08 -13.19 27.20
CA GLY A 238 -0.55 -13.49 25.94
C GLY A 238 0.47 -13.73 24.85
N ALA A 239 0.02 -14.41 23.80
CA ALA A 239 0.75 -14.59 22.56
C ALA A 239 -0.22 -14.37 21.41
N THR A 240 0.23 -13.63 20.40
CA THR A 240 -0.54 -13.36 19.19
C THR A 240 0.27 -13.80 17.98
N LEU A 241 -0.38 -14.49 17.06
CA LEU A 241 0.08 -14.70 15.70
C LEU A 241 -0.68 -13.74 14.78
N GLY A 242 0.05 -12.82 14.14
CA GLY A 242 -0.47 -11.90 13.13
C GLY A 242 -0.11 -12.38 11.73
N LEU A 243 -1.09 -12.46 10.84
CA LEU A 243 -0.91 -12.74 9.41
C LEU A 243 -1.31 -11.50 8.62
N GLN A 244 -0.33 -10.85 7.98
CA GLN A 244 -0.56 -9.64 7.20
C GLN A 244 -0.78 -9.97 5.73
N THR A 245 -1.79 -9.36 5.13
CA THR A 245 -2.01 -9.38 3.68
C THR A 245 -1.97 -7.97 3.12
N LEU A 246 -1.33 -7.85 1.96
CA LEU A 246 -1.11 -6.60 1.25
C LEU A 246 -1.70 -6.74 -0.15
N LYS A 247 -2.51 -5.75 -0.54
CA LYS A 247 -2.99 -5.60 -1.91
C LYS A 247 -2.88 -4.14 -2.29
N TYR A 248 -2.19 -3.85 -3.38
CA TYR A 248 -2.07 -2.52 -3.94
C TYR A 248 -2.10 -2.60 -5.46
N ASP A 249 -2.99 -1.84 -6.06
CA ASP A 249 -3.18 -1.72 -7.51
C ASP A 249 -3.15 -0.23 -7.85
N ALA A 250 -2.28 0.15 -8.80
CA ALA A 250 -2.22 1.49 -9.35
C ALA A 250 -2.48 1.46 -10.86
N THR A 251 -3.35 2.34 -11.32
CA THR A 251 -3.58 2.57 -12.75
C THR A 251 -3.20 4.00 -13.07
N LEU A 252 -2.22 4.15 -13.95
CA LEU A 252 -1.79 5.43 -14.50
C LEU A 252 -2.24 5.47 -15.95
N ASN A 253 -3.01 6.49 -16.30
CA ASN A 253 -3.40 6.77 -17.67
C ASN A 253 -2.85 8.14 -18.08
N PHE A 254 -2.18 8.20 -19.22
CA PHE A 254 -1.72 9.45 -19.82
C PHE A 254 -2.33 9.59 -21.21
N SER A 255 -2.86 10.77 -21.52
CA SER A 255 -3.41 11.11 -22.83
C SER A 255 -2.96 12.50 -23.26
N GLU A 256 -2.82 12.67 -24.57
CA GLU A 256 -2.65 13.97 -25.23
C GLU A 256 -3.77 14.06 -26.27
N ASP A 257 -4.55 15.13 -26.21
CA ASP A 257 -5.64 15.41 -27.14
C ASP A 257 -5.35 16.76 -27.81
N ASP A 258 -5.58 16.87 -29.12
CA ASP A 258 -5.47 18.15 -29.83
C ASP A 258 -6.47 19.17 -29.26
N LEU A 259 -6.08 20.45 -29.20
CA LEU A 259 -6.93 21.54 -28.70
C LEU A 259 -8.00 22.03 -29.70
#